data_AF-A0A6J2WW82-F1
#
_entry.id   AF-A0A6J2WW82-F1
#
_cell.length_a   1.000
_cell.length_b   1.000
_cell.length_c   1.000
_cell.angle_alpha   90.00
_cell.angle_beta   90.00
_cell.angle_gamma   90.00
#
_symmetry.space_group_name_H-M   'P 1'
#
loop_
_entity.id
_entity.type
_entity.pdbx_description
1 polymer ?
#
loop_
_entity_poly.entity_id
_entity_poly.type
_entity_poly.pdbx_seq_one_letter_code
_entity_poly.pdbx_strand_id
1 'polypeptide(L)'
;MPRNMEAPFYMDVIEVEEFLKNPPPGFTVETKITGCRLVTSTNEKSLVLMDDFESSKGKVMFQNSLGRKILTRNLTEYSSVRRQLTTRWIYVLATVSDEPPRSDTTDPNHAFRSFVIIINGSHPLVKWEMERGLDWTISSVAGESYKVNIDLSAALKDLASDRFYLLKDGKTATPVWIEANFTLKYYSDALFDFPHWFGFSKRQFKISYYDAAKSVRSTQDQEKSVEGLVVRNL
;
A
#
# COMPACT_ATOMS: atom_id res chain seq x y z
N MET A 1 -1.37 18.24 -15.39
CA MET A 1 -0.89 17.35 -16.47
C MET A 1 -1.31 15.93 -16.11
N PRO A 2 -2.17 15.25 -16.89
CA PRO A 2 -2.45 13.84 -16.64
C PRO A 2 -1.14 13.06 -16.83
N ARG A 3 -0.62 12.44 -15.77
CA ARG A 3 0.61 11.66 -15.83
C ARG A 3 0.32 10.39 -16.64
N ASN A 4 1.02 10.25 -17.76
CA ASN A 4 0.96 9.07 -18.60
C ASN A 4 1.48 7.87 -17.78
N MET A 5 0.60 6.91 -17.46
CA MET A 5 0.90 5.70 -16.65
C MET A 5 1.68 4.63 -17.44
N GLU A 6 2.43 5.03 -18.47
CA GLU A 6 3.11 4.11 -19.40
C GLU A 6 4.53 3.71 -18.96
N ALA A 7 5.13 4.40 -17.97
CA ALA A 7 6.29 3.84 -17.27
C ALA A 7 5.78 2.93 -16.15
N PRO A 8 6.16 1.63 -16.08
CA PRO A 8 5.62 0.72 -15.07
C PRO A 8 6.31 1.02 -13.73
N PHE A 9 5.89 2.10 -13.07
CA PHE A 9 6.35 2.40 -11.72
C PHE A 9 5.85 1.29 -10.79
N TYR A 10 6.71 0.93 -9.83
CA TYR A 10 6.44 -0.09 -8.83
C TYR A 10 5.33 0.36 -7.86
N MET A 11 5.48 1.58 -7.34
CA MET A 11 4.58 2.22 -6.39
C MET A 11 4.62 3.74 -6.60
N ASP A 12 3.49 4.42 -6.41
CA ASP A 12 3.39 5.88 -6.39
C ASP A 12 2.44 6.33 -5.26
N VAL A 13 2.48 7.61 -4.94
CA VAL A 13 1.62 8.20 -3.92
C VAL A 13 1.01 9.50 -4.46
N ILE A 14 -0.29 9.69 -4.21
CA ILE A 14 -1.03 10.89 -4.56
C ILE A 14 -1.72 11.41 -3.29
N GLU A 15 -1.66 12.72 -3.04
CA GLU A 15 -2.43 13.32 -1.96
C GLU A 15 -3.93 13.12 -2.22
N VAL A 16 -4.69 12.78 -1.18
CA VAL A 16 -6.13 12.47 -1.32
C VAL A 16 -6.91 13.61 -1.98
N GLU A 17 -6.64 14.86 -1.64
CA GLU A 17 -7.34 15.99 -2.25
C GLU A 17 -7.00 16.17 -3.73
N GLU A 18 -5.77 15.85 -4.14
CA GLU A 18 -5.37 15.83 -5.55
C GLU A 18 -6.02 14.65 -6.28
N PHE A 19 -6.08 13.47 -5.66
CA PHE A 19 -6.80 12.31 -6.18
C PHE A 19 -8.29 12.60 -6.41
N LEU A 20 -8.94 13.32 -5.48
CA LEU A 20 -10.36 13.66 -5.60
C LEU A 20 -10.61 14.75 -6.66
N LYS A 21 -9.65 15.65 -6.88
CA LYS A 21 -9.76 16.72 -7.88
C LYS A 21 -9.45 16.23 -9.29
N ASN A 22 -8.39 15.42 -9.42
CA ASN A 22 -7.87 14.89 -10.67
C ASN A 22 -7.72 13.35 -10.55
N PRO A 23 -8.84 12.61 -10.54
CA PRO A 23 -8.80 11.17 -10.34
C PRO A 23 -8.02 10.46 -11.46
N PRO A 24 -7.25 9.41 -11.14
CA PRO A 24 -6.59 8.57 -12.15
C PRO A 24 -7.59 7.94 -13.13
N PRO A 25 -7.14 7.52 -14.32
CA PRO A 25 -7.99 6.82 -15.28
C PRO A 25 -8.71 5.61 -14.65
N GLY A 26 -10.03 5.53 -14.84
CA GLY A 26 -10.86 4.47 -14.26
C GLY A 26 -11.51 4.83 -12.93
N PHE A 27 -11.28 6.05 -12.42
CA PHE A 27 -12.00 6.61 -11.27
C PHE A 27 -12.86 7.78 -11.70
N THR A 28 -14.06 7.86 -11.15
CA THR A 28 -14.97 9.01 -11.27
C THR A 28 -15.33 9.51 -9.88
N VAL A 29 -15.39 10.83 -9.72
CA VAL A 29 -15.75 11.46 -8.44
C VAL A 29 -16.99 12.31 -8.67
N GLU A 30 -18.06 11.99 -7.95
CA GLU A 30 -19.32 12.72 -7.99
C GLU A 30 -19.57 13.41 -6.64
N THR A 31 -19.83 14.71 -6.67
CA THR A 31 -20.31 15.43 -5.49
C THR A 31 -21.83 15.31 -5.42
N LYS A 32 -22.35 14.63 -4.40
CA LYS A 32 -23.79 14.54 -4.14
C LYS A 32 -24.30 15.84 -3.53
N ILE A 33 -25.62 16.05 -3.64
CA ILE A 33 -26.33 17.24 -3.12
C ILE A 33 -26.09 17.43 -1.60
N THR A 34 -25.83 16.34 -0.88
CA THR A 34 -25.53 16.33 0.55
C THR A 34 -24.11 16.80 0.91
N GLY A 35 -23.29 17.22 -0.07
CA GLY A 35 -21.88 17.56 0.13
C GLY A 35 -20.95 16.34 0.23
N CYS A 36 -21.50 15.12 0.16
CA CYS A 36 -20.74 13.88 0.13
C CYS A 36 -20.08 13.68 -1.23
N ARG A 37 -18.80 13.29 -1.23
CA ARG A 37 -18.04 12.93 -2.44
C ARG A 37 -18.06 11.41 -2.62
N LEU A 38 -18.68 10.93 -3.68
CA LEU A 38 -18.72 9.52 -4.05
C LEU A 38 -17.63 9.24 -5.08
N VAL A 39 -16.69 8.35 -4.73
CA VAL A 39 -15.65 7.86 -5.64
C VAL A 39 -16.08 6.50 -6.17
N THR A 40 -16.20 6.38 -7.48
CA THR A 40 -16.53 5.12 -8.15
C THR A 40 -15.35 4.66 -9.00
N SER A 41 -14.92 3.42 -8.79
CA SER A 41 -13.97 2.74 -9.67
C SER A 41 -14.74 1.97 -10.74
N THR A 42 -14.61 2.38 -12.00
CA THR A 42 -15.29 1.78 -13.16
C THR A 42 -14.43 0.74 -13.88
N ASN A 43 -13.14 0.65 -13.54
CA ASN A 43 -12.16 -0.14 -14.28
C ASN A 43 -11.87 -1.48 -13.61
N GLU A 44 -11.96 -2.57 -14.38
CA GLU A 44 -11.56 -3.92 -13.97
C GLU A 44 -10.06 -4.03 -13.64
N LYS A 45 -9.24 -3.04 -14.00
CA LYS A 45 -7.80 -3.01 -13.71
C LYS A 45 -7.45 -2.44 -12.33
N SER A 46 -8.42 -1.92 -11.58
CA SER A 46 -8.21 -1.31 -10.27
C SER A 46 -8.77 -2.18 -9.15
N LEU A 47 -7.98 -2.39 -8.10
CA LEU A 47 -8.39 -2.99 -6.84
C LEU A 47 -8.36 -1.91 -5.76
N VAL A 48 -9.52 -1.52 -5.25
CA VAL A 48 -9.65 -0.45 -4.26
C VAL A 48 -9.77 -1.05 -2.86
N LEU A 49 -8.82 -0.74 -1.99
CA LEU A 49 -8.73 -1.19 -0.60
C LEU A 49 -8.76 0.02 0.35
N MET A 50 -9.75 0.88 0.18
CA MET A 50 -9.91 2.14 0.92
C MET A 50 -11.23 2.11 1.70
N ASP A 51 -11.18 2.48 2.97
CA ASP A 51 -12.40 2.66 3.77
C ASP A 51 -12.94 4.08 3.57
N ASP A 52 -14.25 4.24 3.71
CA ASP A 52 -14.88 5.56 3.76
C ASP A 52 -14.28 6.40 4.89
N PHE A 53 -14.11 7.71 4.67
CA PHE A 53 -13.53 8.61 5.66
C PHE A 53 -14.15 10.00 5.62
N GLU A 54 -13.97 10.76 6.70
CA GLU A 54 -14.39 12.15 6.80
C GLU A 54 -13.23 13.06 6.38
N SER A 55 -13.48 13.97 5.43
CA SER A 55 -12.53 15.00 5.03
C SER A 55 -12.96 16.36 5.54
N SER A 56 -12.06 17.35 5.49
CA SER A 56 -12.40 18.74 5.82
C SER A 56 -13.49 19.36 4.93
N LYS A 57 -13.79 18.76 3.77
CA LYS A 57 -14.85 19.19 2.85
C LYS A 57 -16.05 18.22 2.83
N GLY A 58 -16.16 17.36 3.85
CA GLY A 58 -17.26 16.40 4.01
C GLY A 58 -16.86 14.95 3.78
N LYS A 59 -17.84 14.06 3.91
CA LYS A 59 -17.66 12.61 3.79
C LYS A 59 -17.22 12.18 2.39
N VAL A 60 -16.26 11.26 2.33
CA VAL A 60 -15.81 10.60 1.09
C VAL A 60 -16.17 9.12 1.17
N MET A 61 -16.87 8.61 0.15
CA MET A 61 -17.30 7.21 0.08
C MET A 61 -16.71 6.51 -1.14
N PHE A 62 -16.19 5.30 -0.98
CA PHE A 62 -15.60 4.52 -2.06
C PHE A 62 -16.53 3.38 -2.49
N GLN A 63 -17.18 3.56 -3.64
CA GLN A 63 -18.01 2.53 -4.24
C GLN A 63 -17.13 1.42 -4.85
N ASN A 64 -17.55 0.16 -4.65
CA ASN A 64 -16.83 -1.04 -5.11
C ASN A 64 -15.45 -1.23 -4.47
N SER A 65 -15.19 -0.58 -3.33
CA SER A 65 -14.03 -0.87 -2.50
C SER A 65 -14.24 -2.17 -1.71
N LEU A 66 -13.17 -2.96 -1.55
CA LEU A 66 -13.17 -4.09 -0.61
C LEU A 66 -12.84 -3.66 0.83
N GLY A 67 -12.48 -2.39 1.03
CA GLY A 67 -11.98 -1.87 2.29
C GLY A 67 -10.60 -2.42 2.65
N ARG A 68 -10.04 -1.94 3.77
CA ARG A 68 -8.70 -2.37 4.22
C ARG A 68 -8.69 -3.76 4.86
N LYS A 69 -9.86 -4.26 5.29
CA LYS A 69 -10.00 -5.57 5.93
C LYS A 69 -10.83 -6.47 5.03
N ILE A 70 -10.15 -7.16 4.12
CA ILE A 70 -10.76 -8.07 3.15
C ILE A 70 -11.13 -9.36 3.87
N LEU A 71 -12.39 -9.76 3.77
CA LEU A 71 -12.91 -11.00 4.33
C LEU A 71 -13.23 -11.97 3.19
N THR A 72 -12.65 -13.16 3.25
CA THR A 72 -12.90 -14.27 2.31
C THR A 72 -13.41 -15.46 3.08
N ARG A 73 -14.49 -16.08 2.60
CA ARG A 73 -15.19 -17.19 3.28
C ARG A 73 -14.96 -18.54 2.62
N ASN A 74 -14.43 -18.55 1.41
CA ASN A 74 -14.18 -19.76 0.65
C ASN A 74 -12.95 -19.60 -0.24
N LEU A 75 -12.48 -20.73 -0.78
CA LEU A 75 -11.26 -20.77 -1.60
C LEU A 75 -11.40 -19.98 -2.90
N THR A 76 -12.62 -19.89 -3.46
CA THR A 76 -12.89 -19.15 -4.70
C THR A 76 -12.74 -17.65 -4.49
N GLU A 77 -13.30 -17.10 -3.41
CA GLU A 77 -13.14 -15.70 -3.01
C GLU A 77 -11.67 -15.38 -2.73
N TYR A 78 -10.99 -16.24 -1.97
CA TYR A 78 -9.56 -16.10 -1.72
C TYR A 78 -8.74 -16.09 -3.01
N SER A 79 -8.97 -17.04 -3.90
CA SER A 79 -8.27 -17.14 -5.18
C SER A 79 -8.54 -15.93 -6.07
N SER A 80 -9.76 -15.41 -6.06
CA SER A 80 -10.14 -14.20 -6.77
C SER A 80 -9.40 -12.97 -6.21
N VAL A 81 -9.36 -12.78 -4.90
CA VAL A 81 -8.63 -11.68 -4.25
C VAL A 81 -7.14 -11.80 -4.52
N ARG A 82 -6.56 -12.99 -4.34
CA ARG A 82 -5.15 -13.28 -4.65
C ARG A 82 -4.80 -12.90 -6.09
N ARG A 83 -5.62 -13.30 -7.05
CA ARG A 83 -5.44 -12.92 -8.46
C ARG A 83 -5.50 -11.42 -8.65
N GLN A 84 -6.44 -10.73 -8.01
CA GLN A 84 -6.56 -9.27 -8.14
C GLN A 84 -5.33 -8.54 -7.57
N LEU A 85 -4.80 -8.98 -6.43
CA LEU A 85 -3.59 -8.42 -5.82
C LEU A 85 -2.34 -8.57 -6.71
N THR A 86 -2.32 -9.54 -7.63
CA THR A 86 -1.16 -9.83 -8.49
C THR A 86 -1.33 -9.43 -9.95
N THR A 87 -2.48 -8.87 -10.33
CA THR A 87 -2.76 -8.47 -11.72
C THR A 87 -3.29 -7.05 -11.87
N ARG A 88 -3.71 -6.39 -10.79
CA ARG A 88 -4.36 -5.07 -10.82
C ARG A 88 -3.51 -4.00 -10.13
N TRP A 89 -3.84 -2.75 -10.42
CA TRP A 89 -3.38 -1.60 -9.63
C TRP A 89 -4.11 -1.59 -8.30
N ILE A 90 -3.39 -1.59 -7.19
CA ILE A 90 -3.93 -1.62 -5.84
C ILE A 90 -3.90 -0.20 -5.28
N TYR A 91 -5.04 0.25 -4.74
CA TYR A 91 -5.19 1.58 -4.15
C TYR A 91 -5.46 1.44 -2.66
N VAL A 92 -4.57 1.99 -1.83
CA VAL A 92 -4.65 1.92 -0.37
C VAL A 92 -4.58 3.32 0.22
N LEU A 93 -5.44 3.62 1.19
CA LEU A 93 -5.40 4.88 1.92
C LEU A 93 -4.39 4.77 3.06
N ALA A 94 -3.52 5.77 3.21
CA ALA A 94 -2.65 5.92 4.35
C ALA A 94 -2.60 7.37 4.81
N THR A 95 -2.27 7.57 6.07
CA THR A 95 -2.11 8.90 6.65
C THR A 95 -0.66 9.12 7.06
N VAL A 96 -0.21 10.37 6.99
CA VAL A 96 1.12 10.78 7.41
C VAL A 96 0.97 11.71 8.60
N SER A 97 1.78 11.44 9.61
CA SER A 97 1.94 12.25 10.81
C SER A 97 3.33 12.89 10.81
N ASP A 98 3.38 14.18 11.20
CA ASP A 98 4.64 14.92 11.40
C ASP A 98 5.40 14.45 12.66
N GLU A 99 4.69 13.86 13.63
CA GLU A 99 5.28 13.26 14.84
C GLU A 99 4.71 11.84 15.10
N PRO A 100 5.49 10.91 15.69
CA PRO A 100 4.96 9.61 16.11
C PRO A 100 3.85 9.82 17.15
N PRO A 101 2.80 8.98 17.16
CA PRO A 101 1.71 9.12 18.10
C PRO A 101 2.24 9.00 19.54
N ARG A 102 2.18 10.11 20.29
CA ARG A 102 2.36 10.12 21.74
C ARG A 102 1.05 9.64 22.36
N SER A 103 1.14 8.72 23.31
CA SER A 103 0.00 8.06 23.96
C SER A 103 -1.12 9.01 24.40
N ASP A 104 -2.37 8.62 24.09
CA ASP A 104 -3.65 9.02 24.70
C ASP A 104 -4.12 10.48 24.74
N THR A 105 -3.54 11.36 23.93
CA THR A 105 -4.20 12.66 23.66
C THR A 105 -4.19 12.96 22.17
N THR A 106 -5.36 12.82 21.54
CA THR A 106 -5.65 13.37 20.21
C THR A 106 -5.58 14.89 20.32
N ASP A 107 -4.37 15.44 20.14
CA ASP A 107 -4.18 16.89 20.08
C ASP A 107 -4.83 17.39 18.77
N PRO A 108 -5.88 18.24 18.82
CA PRO A 108 -6.65 18.67 17.65
C PRO A 108 -5.83 19.47 16.62
N ASN A 109 -4.59 19.84 16.94
CA ASN A 109 -3.68 20.59 16.07
C ASN A 109 -2.68 19.71 15.29
N HIS A 110 -2.75 18.38 15.40
CA HIS A 110 -1.88 17.50 14.60
C HIS A 110 -2.38 17.48 13.14
N ALA A 111 -1.61 18.07 12.23
CA ALA A 111 -1.94 18.11 10.81
C ALA A 111 -1.68 16.74 10.15
N PHE A 112 -2.66 15.83 10.24
CA PHE A 112 -2.63 14.58 9.49
C PHE A 112 -2.87 14.87 8.01
N ARG A 113 -1.99 14.36 7.15
CA ARG A 113 -2.19 14.40 5.69
C ARG A 113 -2.54 13.02 5.19
N SER A 114 -3.58 12.92 4.37
CA SER A 114 -4.04 11.65 3.81
C SER A 114 -3.55 11.48 2.38
N PHE A 115 -3.10 10.26 2.07
CA PHE A 115 -2.50 9.90 0.79
C PHE A 115 -3.10 8.60 0.26
N VAL A 116 -3.27 8.52 -1.05
CA VAL A 116 -3.59 7.30 -1.77
C VAL A 116 -2.29 6.70 -2.30
N ILE A 117 -1.96 5.51 -1.81
CA ILE A 117 -0.85 4.69 -2.26
C ILE A 117 -1.33 3.86 -3.43
N ILE A 118 -0.58 3.89 -4.53
CA ILE A 118 -0.85 3.17 -5.77
C ILE A 118 0.24 2.12 -5.93
N ILE A 119 -0.13 0.85 -6.04
CA ILE A 119 0.81 -0.27 -6.17
C ILE A 119 0.52 -1.02 -7.47
N ASN A 120 1.56 -1.28 -8.26
CA ASN A 120 1.42 -2.13 -9.43
C ASN A 120 1.48 -3.61 -9.06
N GLY A 121 0.33 -4.23 -8.76
CA GLY A 121 0.26 -5.65 -8.44
C GLY A 121 0.78 -6.57 -9.56
N SER A 122 0.70 -6.12 -10.82
CA SER A 122 1.18 -6.86 -11.99
C SER A 122 2.69 -6.76 -12.22
N HIS A 123 3.39 -5.87 -11.51
CA HIS A 123 4.84 -5.73 -11.61
C HIS A 123 5.53 -7.00 -11.11
N PRO A 124 6.49 -7.60 -11.83
CA PRO A 124 7.07 -8.91 -11.49
C PRO A 124 7.57 -9.01 -10.04
N LEU A 125 8.22 -7.96 -9.52
CA LEU A 125 8.70 -7.94 -8.14
C LEU A 125 7.56 -7.88 -7.11
N VAL A 126 6.57 -6.99 -7.29
CA VAL A 126 5.41 -6.89 -6.39
C VAL A 126 4.66 -8.21 -6.40
N LYS A 127 4.40 -8.74 -7.60
CA LYS A 127 3.72 -10.01 -7.80
C LYS A 127 4.43 -11.13 -7.05
N TRP A 128 5.74 -11.26 -7.22
CA TRP A 128 6.52 -12.29 -6.54
C TRP A 128 6.50 -12.13 -5.02
N GLU A 129 6.69 -10.91 -4.49
CA GLU A 129 6.61 -10.66 -3.04
C GLU A 129 5.22 -10.98 -2.48
N MET A 130 4.17 -10.61 -3.21
CA MET A 130 2.78 -10.89 -2.86
C MET A 130 2.47 -12.38 -2.89
N GLU A 131 2.86 -13.09 -3.94
CA GLU A 131 2.65 -14.54 -4.09
C GLU A 131 3.40 -15.31 -3.01
N ARG A 132 4.71 -15.02 -2.84
CA ARG A 132 5.54 -15.64 -1.81
C ARG A 132 4.99 -15.36 -0.42
N GLY A 133 4.61 -14.11 -0.15
CA GLY A 133 4.04 -13.70 1.13
C GLY A 133 2.75 -14.46 1.42
N LEU A 134 1.82 -14.47 0.46
CA LEU A 134 0.55 -15.20 0.61
C LEU A 134 0.77 -16.71 0.78
N ASP A 135 1.65 -17.34 0.01
CA ASP A 135 1.94 -18.78 0.09
C ASP A 135 2.56 -19.19 1.42
N TRP A 136 3.51 -18.41 1.93
CA TRP A 136 4.08 -18.64 3.26
C TRP A 136 3.07 -18.46 4.40
N THR A 137 1.98 -17.74 4.15
CA THR A 137 0.93 -17.50 5.15
C THR A 137 -0.24 -18.46 5.08
N ILE A 138 -0.34 -19.30 4.03
CA ILE A 138 -1.31 -20.40 4.00
C ILE A 138 -0.85 -21.45 5.00
N SER A 139 -1.73 -21.80 5.95
CA SER A 139 -1.44 -22.88 6.88
C SER A 139 -1.29 -24.20 6.12
N SER A 140 -0.31 -25.02 6.50
CA SER A 140 -0.06 -26.34 5.91
C SER A 140 -1.24 -27.31 6.08
N VAL A 141 -2.25 -26.95 6.88
CA VAL A 141 -3.44 -27.75 7.16
C VAL A 141 -4.64 -27.16 6.42
N ALA A 142 -5.23 -27.96 5.53
CA ALA A 142 -6.47 -27.61 4.85
C ALA A 142 -7.60 -27.47 5.88
N GLY A 143 -8.32 -26.34 5.85
CA GLY A 143 -9.45 -26.09 6.76
C GLY A 143 -9.23 -25.04 7.84
N GLU A 144 -8.09 -24.35 7.90
CA GLU A 144 -7.83 -23.37 8.97
C GLU A 144 -8.17 -21.94 8.57
N SER A 145 -8.70 -21.14 9.50
CA SER A 145 -8.88 -19.71 9.28
C SER A 145 -7.60 -18.96 9.60
N TYR A 146 -7.17 -18.07 8.71
CA TYR A 146 -5.95 -17.27 8.89
C TYR A 146 -6.16 -15.80 8.61
N LYS A 147 -5.28 -14.99 9.21
CA LYS A 147 -5.26 -13.53 9.06
C LYS A 147 -3.87 -13.12 8.60
N VAL A 148 -3.78 -12.52 7.42
CA VAL A 148 -2.56 -11.98 6.85
C VAL A 148 -2.61 -10.46 6.88
N ASN A 149 -1.61 -9.83 7.47
CA ASN A 149 -1.42 -8.39 7.40
C ASN A 149 -0.32 -8.05 6.37
N ILE A 150 -0.65 -7.24 5.39
CA ILE A 150 0.28 -6.79 4.35
C ILE A 150 0.71 -5.37 4.72
N ASP A 151 1.99 -5.21 5.03
CA ASP A 151 2.56 -3.96 5.54
C ASP A 151 3.37 -3.24 4.46
N LEU A 152 2.99 -1.98 4.21
CA LEU A 152 3.59 -1.10 3.19
C LEU A 152 4.60 -0.12 3.78
N SER A 153 4.80 -0.11 5.10
CA SER A 153 5.65 0.88 5.79
C SER A 153 7.09 0.91 5.27
N ALA A 154 7.66 -0.25 4.93
CA ALA A 154 9.00 -0.34 4.35
C ALA A 154 9.07 0.35 2.98
N ALA A 155 8.17 0.00 2.07
CA ALA A 155 8.09 0.61 0.75
C ALA A 155 7.85 2.13 0.80
N LEU A 156 7.00 2.59 1.72
CA LEU A 156 6.70 4.01 1.88
C LEU A 156 7.85 4.80 2.51
N LYS A 157 8.64 4.19 3.39
CA LYS A 157 9.84 4.81 3.96
C LYS A 157 10.87 5.09 2.86
N ASP A 158 11.07 4.13 1.97
CA ASP A 158 12.03 4.26 0.88
C ASP A 158 11.51 5.26 -0.18
N LEU A 159 10.22 5.18 -0.54
CA LEU A 159 9.58 6.15 -1.43
C LEU A 159 9.63 7.58 -0.85
N ALA A 160 9.45 7.72 0.47
CA ALA A 160 9.55 9.00 1.14
C ALA A 160 10.96 9.58 1.09
N SER A 161 11.98 8.73 1.20
CA SER A 161 13.38 9.12 1.08
C SER A 161 13.74 9.60 -0.34
N ASP A 162 13.01 9.12 -1.36
CA ASP A 162 13.29 9.45 -2.76
C ASP A 162 12.42 10.60 -3.30
N ARG A 163 11.15 10.71 -2.87
CA ARG A 163 10.17 11.67 -3.39
C ARG A 163 9.65 12.69 -2.37
N PHE A 164 9.70 12.38 -1.07
CA PHE A 164 9.15 13.23 -0.01
C PHE A 164 10.23 13.97 0.78
N TYR A 165 11.14 14.67 0.09
CA TYR A 165 11.85 15.82 0.69
C TYR A 165 10.91 17.02 0.95
N LEU A 166 9.64 16.77 1.26
CA LEU A 166 8.59 17.75 1.46
C LEU A 166 8.42 17.95 2.98
N LEU A 167 9.22 18.82 3.60
CA LEU A 167 8.91 20.23 3.86
C LEU A 167 7.90 20.45 4.99
N LYS A 168 8.46 20.64 6.19
CA LYS A 168 8.13 21.76 7.05
C LYS A 168 9.46 22.36 7.55
N ASP A 169 9.70 23.64 7.27
CA ASP A 169 10.81 24.45 7.82
C ASP A 169 12.25 23.93 7.65
N GLY A 170 12.59 23.33 6.50
CA GLY A 170 13.98 22.94 6.21
C GLY A 170 14.57 21.88 7.16
N LYS A 171 13.71 21.22 7.96
CA LYS A 171 14.10 20.11 8.83
C LYS A 171 13.65 18.78 8.23
N THR A 172 14.60 17.85 8.15
CA THR A 172 14.45 16.49 7.65
C THR A 172 13.67 15.66 8.68
N ALA A 173 12.35 15.83 8.75
CA ALA A 173 11.49 14.93 9.53
C ALA A 173 11.11 13.73 8.67
N THR A 174 11.41 12.52 9.13
CA THR A 174 10.95 11.30 8.47
C THR A 174 9.45 11.12 8.72
N PRO A 175 8.60 11.11 7.68
CA PRO A 175 7.16 10.99 7.87
C PRO A 175 6.81 9.64 8.50
N VAL A 176 5.97 9.65 9.54
CA VAL A 176 5.43 8.43 10.15
C VAL A 176 4.15 8.07 9.41
N TRP A 177 4.20 6.99 8.63
CA TRP A 177 3.04 6.45 7.94
C TRP A 177 2.15 5.67 8.89
N ILE A 178 0.94 6.18 9.07
CA ILE A 178 -0.14 5.58 9.84
C ILE A 178 -1.06 4.85 8.86
N GLU A 179 -1.57 3.70 9.28
CA GLU A 179 -2.55 2.92 8.51
C GLU A 179 -2.06 2.40 7.13
N ALA A 180 -0.73 2.36 6.92
CA ALA A 180 -0.08 1.82 5.74
C ALA A 180 -0.10 0.28 5.65
N ASN A 181 -1.23 -0.34 5.96
CA ASN A 181 -1.41 -1.79 5.83
C ASN A 181 -2.85 -2.14 5.45
N PHE A 182 -3.01 -3.30 4.85
CA PHE A 182 -4.31 -3.93 4.66
C PHE A 182 -4.26 -5.40 5.08
N THR A 183 -5.40 -5.92 5.52
CA THR A 183 -5.53 -7.26 6.07
C THR A 183 -6.39 -8.11 5.16
N LEU A 184 -5.91 -9.32 4.86
CA LEU A 184 -6.70 -10.40 4.27
C LEU A 184 -7.03 -11.43 5.35
N LYS A 185 -8.33 -11.65 5.59
CA LYS A 185 -8.84 -12.70 6.46
C LYS A 185 -9.46 -13.80 5.61
N TYR A 186 -9.03 -15.02 5.85
CA TYR A 186 -9.67 -16.22 5.33
C TYR A 186 -10.31 -16.95 6.49
N TYR A 187 -11.63 -17.20 6.40
CA TYR A 187 -12.31 -18.12 7.29
C TYR A 187 -12.61 -19.41 6.55
N SER A 188 -12.32 -20.50 7.21
CA SER A 188 -12.71 -21.82 6.74
C SER A 188 -13.91 -22.33 7.54
N ASP A 189 -14.74 -23.16 6.92
CA ASP A 189 -15.91 -23.78 7.57
C ASP A 189 -15.52 -24.95 8.49
N ALA A 190 -14.28 -24.99 9.01
CA ALA A 190 -13.87 -26.03 9.93
C ALA A 190 -14.56 -25.86 11.29
N LEU A 191 -15.20 -26.93 11.73
CA LEU A 191 -15.82 -27.04 13.06
C LEU A 191 -14.80 -26.95 14.21
N PHE A 192 -13.50 -27.10 13.90
CA PHE A 192 -12.41 -27.11 14.85
C PHE A 192 -11.24 -26.26 14.35
N ASP A 193 -11.23 -24.98 14.73
CA ASP A 193 -10.21 -24.01 14.31
C ASP A 193 -9.27 -23.66 15.46
N PHE A 194 -8.70 -24.69 16.07
CA PHE A 194 -7.84 -24.56 17.24
C PHE A 194 -6.65 -23.61 17.01
N PRO A 195 -5.91 -23.67 15.89
CA PRO A 195 -4.78 -22.76 15.66
C PRO A 195 -5.20 -21.30 15.51
N HIS A 196 -6.40 -21.04 14.98
CA HIS A 196 -6.98 -19.69 14.98
C HIS A 196 -7.37 -19.23 16.38
N TRP A 197 -8.03 -20.09 17.18
CA TRP A 197 -8.38 -19.79 18.57
C TRP A 197 -7.15 -19.52 19.44
N PHE A 198 -6.04 -20.24 19.22
CA PHE A 198 -4.77 -20.02 19.90
C PHE A 198 -3.90 -18.91 19.29
N GLY A 199 -4.36 -18.26 18.21
CA GLY A 199 -3.71 -17.07 17.65
C GLY A 199 -2.48 -17.34 16.77
N PHE A 200 -2.17 -18.61 16.45
CA PHE A 200 -1.05 -18.99 15.57
C PHE A 200 -1.29 -18.68 14.09
N SER A 201 -2.53 -18.36 13.72
CA SER A 201 -2.93 -18.06 12.35
C SER A 201 -2.76 -16.59 11.93
N LYS A 202 -2.24 -15.73 12.82
CA LYS A 202 -1.92 -14.33 12.52
C LYS A 202 -0.52 -14.24 11.93
N ARG A 203 -0.43 -13.77 10.68
CA ARG A 203 0.83 -13.60 9.95
C ARG A 203 0.94 -12.19 9.38
N GLN A 204 2.16 -11.73 9.15
CA GLN A 204 2.45 -10.44 8.54
C GLN A 204 3.65 -10.55 7.61
N PHE A 205 3.58 -9.89 6.45
CA PHE A 205 4.74 -9.70 5.57
C PHE A 205 4.78 -8.27 5.05
N LYS A 206 5.96 -7.86 4.59
CA LYS A 206 6.23 -6.51 4.10
C LYS A 206 6.43 -6.53 2.59
N ILE A 207 5.98 -5.46 1.94
CA ILE A 207 6.25 -5.17 0.53
C ILE A 207 7.41 -4.16 0.49
N SER A 208 8.42 -4.40 -0.35
CA SER A 208 9.67 -3.62 -0.37
C SER A 208 9.74 -2.74 -1.61
N TYR A 209 10.08 -1.47 -1.48
CA TYR A 209 10.25 -0.59 -2.64
C TYR A 209 11.62 -0.82 -3.29
N TYR A 210 11.62 -1.06 -4.59
CA TYR A 210 12.84 -1.16 -5.38
C TYR A 210 12.92 -0.01 -6.38
N ASP A 211 13.86 0.91 -6.15
CA ASP A 211 14.21 1.92 -7.14
C ASP A 211 15.25 1.36 -8.12
N ALA A 212 14.86 1.19 -9.38
CA ALA A 212 15.77 0.79 -10.44
C ALA A 212 16.95 1.78 -10.59
N ALA A 213 16.77 3.07 -10.25
CA ALA A 213 17.82 4.07 -10.34
C ALA A 213 18.91 3.92 -9.26
N LYS A 214 18.58 3.34 -8.09
CA LYS A 214 19.57 3.01 -7.05
C LYS A 214 20.47 1.84 -7.43
N SER A 215 19.92 0.83 -8.13
CA SER A 215 20.68 -0.34 -8.61
C SER A 215 21.77 0.03 -9.62
N VAL A 216 21.50 0.99 -10.51
CA VAL A 216 22.49 1.47 -11.49
C VAL A 216 23.60 2.27 -10.81
N ARG A 217 23.28 3.10 -9.80
CA ARG A 217 24.27 3.87 -9.03
C ARG A 217 25.20 2.96 -8.22
N SER A 218 24.68 1.91 -7.57
CA SER A 218 25.53 0.95 -6.84
C SER A 218 26.46 0.17 -7.77
N THR A 219 26.06 -0.08 -9.01
CA THR A 219 26.89 -0.78 -9.98
C THR A 219 28.01 0.12 -10.53
N GLN A 220 27.71 1.40 -10.81
CA GLN A 220 28.72 2.38 -11.24
C GLN A 220 29.71 2.78 -10.13
N ASP A 221 29.27 2.85 -8.88
CA ASP A 221 30.16 3.13 -7.74
C ASP A 221 31.09 1.95 -7.45
N GLN A 222 30.65 0.70 -7.68
CA GLN A 222 31.54 -0.46 -7.61
C GLN A 222 32.56 -0.47 -8.76
N GLU A 223 32.14 -0.14 -9.99
CA GLU A 223 33.05 -0.11 -11.15
C GLU A 223 34.13 0.98 -11.01
N LYS A 224 33.77 2.19 -10.54
CA LYS A 224 34.75 3.26 -10.23
C LYS A 224 35.69 2.93 -9.08
N SER A 225 35.23 2.18 -8.08
CA SER A 225 36.07 1.78 -6.95
C SER A 225 37.10 0.72 -7.36
N VAL A 226 36.77 -0.14 -8.35
CA VAL A 226 37.69 -1.11 -8.93
C VAL A 226 38.72 -0.42 -9.84
N GLU A 227 38.30 0.53 -10.69
CA GLU A 227 39.24 1.30 -11.54
C GLU A 227 40.20 2.18 -10.71
N GLY A 228 39.72 2.81 -9.64
CA GLY A 228 40.56 3.62 -8.74
C GLY A 228 41.61 2.81 -7.96
N LEU A 229 41.42 1.50 -7.81
CA LEU A 229 42.37 0.59 -7.15
C LEU A 229 43.46 0.08 -8.10
N VAL A 230 43.18 0.02 -9.41
CA VAL A 230 44.15 -0.39 -10.44
C VAL A 230 45.15 0.73 -10.73
N VAL A 231 44.71 2.00 -10.72
CA VAL A 231 45.58 3.16 -11.02
C VAL A 231 46.56 3.49 -9.87
N ARG A 232 46.30 3.02 -8.65
CA ARG A 232 47.18 3.25 -7.48
C ARG A 232 48.29 2.20 -7.30
N ASN A 233 48.31 1.16 -8.14
CA ASN A 233 49.27 0.05 -8.08
C ASN A 233 50.21 -0.01 -9.30
N LEU A 234 50.35 1.10 -10.05
CA LEU A 234 51.31 1.27 -11.14
C LEU A 234 52.29 2.41 -10.83
#